data_AF-A0A6C0CAA3-F1
#
_entry.id   AF-A0A6C0CAA3-F1
#
_cell.length_a   1.000
_cell.length_b   1.000
_cell.length_c   1.000
_cell.angle_alpha   90.00
_cell.angle_beta   90.00
_cell.angle_gamma   90.00
#
_symmetry.space_group_name_H-M   'P 1'
#
loop_
_entity.id
_entity.type
_entity.pdbx_description
1 polymer ?
#
loop_
_entity_poly.entity_id
_entity_poly.type
_entity_poly.pdbx_seq_one_letter_code
_entity_poly.pdbx_strand_id
1 'polypeptide(L)'
;MISDQEEAIVSLLNSQNIRIIKDLFNISYFTHEIFMSSLHKYCSKIINPGACFVNEITDLIEHHFGPEMLCKNKFVLDSLLSNMNRQYGNDAPFSACFIKLTNMGGILNDDMKLISRNVPSEAFFNYVNKNDVIVNDRMISCAIPYYHLCEDVRDWVYEKWAGEKLGSDIESLCQIVQLAHYDDKKTYLDKIMQKMFDHVDDIGIVVAYVIANCQYVDETDKIMIYASESADYDNLRLFEIIKHFWANNEPDRLRNKNANLFGTEKEKINKLIKEDEGALHIYENIKIILMKKFAIDDYNFIMNKVAMFANLYYA
;
A
#
# COMPACT_ATOMS: atom_id res chain seq x y z
N MET A 1 -25.87 33.68 -18.54
CA MET A 1 -25.31 34.85 -17.82
C MET A 1 -24.61 34.50 -16.52
N ILE A 2 -25.25 33.88 -15.51
CA ILE A 2 -24.51 33.37 -14.32
C ILE A 2 -23.60 32.18 -14.70
N SER A 3 -24.06 31.28 -15.58
CA SER A 3 -23.27 30.11 -16.04
C SER A 3 -21.98 30.48 -16.75
N ASP A 4 -22.01 31.50 -17.62
CA ASP A 4 -20.87 31.86 -18.48
C ASP A 4 -19.72 32.48 -17.68
N GLN A 5 -20.07 33.23 -16.61
CA GLN A 5 -19.10 33.79 -15.67
C GLN A 5 -18.47 32.70 -14.80
N GLU A 6 -19.28 31.78 -14.25
CA GLU A 6 -18.76 30.66 -13.48
C GLU A 6 -17.85 29.75 -14.30
N GLU A 7 -18.19 29.50 -15.57
CA GLU A 7 -17.35 28.73 -16.50
C GLU A 7 -16.02 29.43 -16.78
N ALA A 8 -16.02 30.76 -16.95
CA ALA A 8 -14.79 31.53 -17.10
C ALA A 8 -13.90 31.44 -15.84
N ILE A 9 -14.49 31.54 -14.65
CA ILE A 9 -13.75 31.42 -13.38
C ILE A 9 -13.18 30.02 -13.21
N VAL A 10 -13.96 28.96 -13.50
CA VAL A 10 -13.46 27.58 -13.48
C VAL A 10 -12.32 27.39 -14.48
N SER A 11 -12.39 27.98 -15.66
CA SER A 11 -11.31 27.96 -16.65
C SER A 11 -10.02 28.62 -16.11
N LEU A 12 -10.15 29.77 -15.43
CA LEU A 12 -9.04 30.43 -14.77
C LEU A 12 -8.43 29.58 -13.65
N LEU A 13 -9.26 28.97 -12.80
CA LEU A 13 -8.81 28.05 -11.74
C LEU A 13 -8.08 26.83 -12.32
N ASN A 14 -8.56 26.28 -13.45
CA ASN A 14 -7.90 25.19 -14.16
C ASN A 14 -6.53 25.59 -14.72
N SER A 15 -6.35 26.84 -15.14
CA SER A 15 -5.04 27.34 -15.57
C SER A 15 -4.02 27.47 -14.45
N GLN A 16 -4.48 27.47 -13.19
CA GLN A 16 -3.69 27.73 -11.98
C GLN A 16 -2.87 29.04 -12.04
N ASN A 17 -3.26 29.99 -12.89
CA ASN A 17 -2.60 31.28 -13.04
C ASN A 17 -3.04 32.25 -11.95
N ILE A 18 -2.38 32.14 -10.80
CA ILE A 18 -2.73 32.91 -9.60
C ILE A 18 -2.69 34.42 -9.82
N ARG A 19 -1.81 34.92 -10.70
CA ARG A 19 -1.67 36.36 -10.97
C ARG A 19 -2.97 36.96 -11.51
N ILE A 20 -3.56 36.32 -12.52
CA ILE A 20 -4.81 36.81 -13.12
C ILE A 20 -5.95 36.76 -12.08
N ILE A 21 -6.00 35.70 -11.29
CA ILE A 21 -7.02 35.56 -10.23
C ILE A 21 -6.87 36.68 -9.19
N LYS A 22 -5.65 36.98 -8.74
CA LYS A 22 -5.35 38.11 -7.84
C LYS A 22 -5.82 39.44 -8.43
N ASP A 23 -5.51 39.71 -9.69
CA ASP A 23 -5.92 40.95 -10.37
C ASP A 23 -7.45 41.09 -10.41
N LEU A 24 -8.17 39.98 -10.64
CA LEU A 24 -9.64 39.95 -10.65
C LEU A 24 -10.24 40.16 -9.24
N PHE A 25 -9.62 39.61 -8.20
CA PHE A 25 -9.98 39.91 -6.81
C PHE A 25 -9.81 41.41 -6.49
N ASN A 26 -8.69 42.01 -6.91
CA ASN A 26 -8.37 43.42 -6.64
C ASN A 26 -9.36 44.39 -7.28
N ILE A 27 -9.89 44.07 -8.47
CA ILE A 27 -10.92 44.89 -9.13
C ILE A 27 -12.35 44.54 -8.67
N SER A 28 -12.51 43.72 -7.62
CA SER A 28 -13.80 43.26 -7.10
C SER A 28 -14.68 42.57 -8.14
N TYR A 29 -14.07 41.84 -9.09
CA TYR A 29 -14.82 41.09 -10.10
C TYR A 29 -15.59 39.90 -9.50
N PHE A 30 -15.10 39.38 -8.36
CA PHE A 30 -15.71 38.24 -7.68
C PHE A 30 -16.62 38.66 -6.53
N THR A 31 -17.88 38.21 -6.56
CA THR A 31 -18.68 38.11 -5.33
C THR A 31 -18.36 36.79 -4.63
N HIS A 32 -18.59 36.74 -3.31
CA HIS A 32 -18.34 35.52 -2.54
C HIS A 32 -19.14 34.32 -3.07
N GLU A 33 -20.40 34.54 -3.47
CA GLU A 33 -21.31 33.51 -3.98
C GLU A 33 -20.80 32.90 -5.29
N ILE A 34 -20.49 33.76 -6.27
CA ILE A 34 -20.05 33.33 -7.60
C ILE A 34 -18.68 32.64 -7.52
N PHE A 35 -17.77 33.17 -6.72
CA PHE A 35 -16.44 32.57 -6.57
C PHE A 35 -16.50 31.20 -5.88
N MET A 36 -17.26 31.08 -4.78
CA MET A 36 -17.37 29.80 -4.08
C MET A 36 -18.14 28.75 -4.89
N SER A 37 -19.19 29.15 -5.63
CA SER A 37 -19.87 28.26 -6.57
C SER A 37 -18.91 27.74 -7.65
N SER A 38 -18.09 28.64 -8.22
CA SER A 38 -17.08 28.28 -9.21
C SER A 38 -15.99 27.37 -8.62
N LEU A 39 -15.54 27.66 -7.40
CA LEU A 39 -14.54 26.86 -6.70
C LEU A 39 -15.08 25.48 -6.34
N HIS A 40 -16.37 25.37 -5.99
CA HIS A 40 -17.05 24.10 -5.82
C HIS A 40 -17.07 23.29 -7.13
N LYS A 41 -17.41 23.91 -8.27
CA LYS A 41 -17.37 23.26 -9.60
C LYS A 41 -15.95 22.87 -10.03
N TYR A 42 -14.94 23.63 -9.62
CA TYR A 42 -13.54 23.30 -9.81
C TYR A 42 -13.16 22.07 -8.99
N CYS A 43 -13.49 22.05 -7.69
CA CYS A 43 -13.20 20.96 -6.76
C CYS A 43 -13.95 19.66 -7.07
N SER A 44 -15.12 19.75 -7.73
CA SER A 44 -15.87 18.56 -8.17
C SER A 44 -15.26 17.84 -9.37
N LYS A 45 -14.19 18.37 -9.97
CA LYS A 45 -13.46 17.74 -11.06
C LYS A 45 -12.24 16.99 -10.54
N ILE A 46 -11.74 16.02 -11.33
CA ILE A 46 -10.48 15.34 -11.04
C ILE A 46 -9.34 16.28 -11.45
N ILE A 47 -8.88 17.09 -10.50
CA ILE A 47 -7.83 18.10 -10.66
C ILE A 47 -6.79 17.93 -9.54
N ASN A 48 -5.52 18.20 -9.84
CA ASN A 48 -4.42 18.07 -8.87
C ASN A 48 -3.66 19.41 -8.74
N PRO A 49 -4.23 20.42 -8.05
CA PRO A 49 -3.62 21.74 -7.96
C PRO A 49 -2.30 21.72 -7.19
N GLY A 50 -1.30 22.50 -7.62
CA GLY A 50 -0.04 22.61 -6.88
C GLY A 50 -0.22 23.28 -5.51
N ALA A 51 0.54 22.86 -4.51
CA ALA A 51 0.42 23.39 -3.15
C ALA A 51 0.55 24.92 -3.03
N CYS A 52 1.47 25.53 -3.79
CA CYS A 52 1.62 26.98 -3.82
C CYS A 52 0.34 27.69 -4.34
N PHE A 53 -0.30 27.12 -5.36
CA PHE A 53 -1.55 27.66 -5.89
C PHE A 53 -2.68 27.52 -4.86
N VAL A 54 -2.81 26.36 -4.22
CA VAL A 54 -3.83 26.14 -3.17
C VAL A 54 -3.63 27.12 -2.02
N ASN A 55 -2.39 27.31 -1.56
CA ASN A 55 -2.09 28.24 -0.48
C ASN A 55 -2.50 29.67 -0.84
N GLU A 56 -2.12 30.14 -2.02
CA GLU A 56 -2.45 31.48 -2.50
C GLU A 56 -3.96 31.70 -2.69
N ILE A 57 -4.69 30.71 -3.23
CA ILE A 57 -6.15 30.79 -3.34
C ILE A 57 -6.79 30.86 -1.95
N THR A 58 -6.27 30.08 -1.00
CA THR A 58 -6.73 30.11 0.40
C THR A 58 -6.51 31.50 1.00
N ASP A 59 -5.30 32.05 0.86
CA ASP A 59 -4.96 33.41 1.34
C ASP A 59 -5.88 34.49 0.74
N LEU A 60 -6.19 34.40 -0.55
CA LEU A 60 -7.10 35.36 -1.22
C LEU A 60 -8.52 35.28 -0.68
N ILE A 61 -9.04 34.06 -0.48
CA ILE A 61 -10.38 33.88 0.08
C ILE A 61 -10.45 34.44 1.49
N GLU A 62 -9.45 34.17 2.34
CA GLU A 62 -9.40 34.69 3.70
C GLU A 62 -9.31 36.22 3.71
N HIS A 63 -8.47 36.80 2.84
CA HIS A 63 -8.28 38.24 2.76
C HIS A 63 -9.52 39.00 2.30
N HIS A 64 -10.23 38.49 1.29
CA HIS A 64 -11.35 39.20 0.66
C HIS A 64 -12.72 38.82 1.22
N PHE A 65 -12.91 37.58 1.66
CA PHE A 65 -14.20 37.06 2.14
C PHE A 65 -14.20 36.67 3.62
N GLY A 66 -13.05 36.71 4.28
CA GLY A 66 -12.88 36.40 5.68
C GLY A 66 -12.48 34.92 5.94
N PRO A 67 -11.85 34.65 7.10
CA PRO A 67 -11.30 33.33 7.43
C PRO A 67 -12.36 32.23 7.56
N GLU A 68 -13.60 32.61 7.87
CA GLU A 68 -14.70 31.65 8.04
C GLU A 68 -15.23 31.10 6.71
N MET A 69 -14.88 31.71 5.57
CA MET A 69 -15.51 31.37 4.30
C MET A 69 -15.22 29.92 3.88
N LEU A 70 -13.96 29.49 3.99
CA LEU A 70 -13.56 28.13 3.66
C LEU A 70 -14.04 27.12 4.70
N CYS A 71 -14.01 27.46 6.00
CA CYS A 71 -14.41 26.52 7.03
C CYS A 71 -15.92 26.20 6.99
N LYS A 72 -16.75 27.13 6.49
CA LYS A 72 -18.18 26.91 6.22
C LYS A 72 -18.44 26.08 4.95
N ASN A 73 -17.47 26.02 4.03
CA ASN A 73 -17.57 25.29 2.76
C ASN A 73 -16.73 24.00 2.80
N LYS A 74 -17.12 23.04 3.63
CA LYS A 74 -16.36 21.81 3.91
C LYS A 74 -15.96 21.03 2.66
N PHE A 75 -16.89 20.85 1.71
CA PHE A 75 -16.58 20.17 0.45
C PHE A 75 -15.36 20.77 -0.28
N VAL A 76 -15.29 22.09 -0.37
CA VAL A 76 -14.18 22.78 -1.04
C VAL A 76 -12.90 22.61 -0.24
N LEU A 77 -12.95 22.82 1.07
CA LEU A 77 -11.80 22.70 1.96
C LEU A 77 -11.19 21.28 1.91
N ASP A 78 -12.04 20.26 2.07
CA ASP A 78 -11.66 18.85 2.06
C ASP A 78 -11.10 18.46 0.68
N SER A 79 -11.69 18.97 -0.40
CA SER A 79 -11.23 18.73 -1.77
C SER A 79 -9.87 19.35 -2.04
N LEU A 80 -9.64 20.59 -1.60
CA LEU A 80 -8.34 21.26 -1.73
C LEU A 80 -7.25 20.50 -0.96
N LEU A 81 -7.52 20.10 0.29
CA LEU A 81 -6.60 19.29 1.10
C LEU A 81 -6.31 17.94 0.42
N SER A 82 -7.36 17.26 -0.03
CA SER A 82 -7.33 15.90 -0.59
C SER A 82 -6.69 15.81 -1.97
N ASN A 83 -6.73 16.88 -2.76
CA ASN A 83 -6.32 16.85 -4.16
C ASN A 83 -5.07 17.69 -4.46
N MET A 84 -4.62 18.51 -3.51
CA MET A 84 -3.37 19.26 -3.65
C MET A 84 -2.21 18.34 -4.08
N ASN A 85 -1.30 18.79 -4.94
CA ASN A 85 -0.13 18.01 -5.33
C ASN A 85 1.14 18.62 -4.75
N ARG A 86 2.08 17.74 -4.39
CA ARG A 86 3.44 18.11 -4.05
C ARG A 86 4.14 18.53 -5.33
N GLN A 87 4.64 19.77 -5.38
CA GLN A 87 5.53 20.17 -6.47
C GLN A 87 6.88 19.46 -6.26
N TYR A 88 7.43 18.89 -7.34
CA TYR A 88 8.63 18.05 -7.29
C TYR A 88 9.77 18.78 -6.56
N GLY A 89 10.29 18.17 -5.50
CA GLY A 89 11.44 18.69 -4.75
C GLY A 89 11.17 19.82 -3.74
N ASN A 90 9.91 20.12 -3.38
CA ASN A 90 9.63 21.17 -2.39
C ASN A 90 8.60 20.77 -1.31
N ASP A 91 9.10 20.25 -0.18
CA ASP A 91 8.28 19.78 0.95
C ASP A 91 7.68 20.88 1.81
N ALA A 92 8.38 22.00 1.93
CA ALA A 92 7.98 23.05 2.86
C ALA A 92 6.63 23.71 2.47
N PRO A 93 6.39 24.11 1.20
CA PRO A 93 5.11 24.70 0.80
C PRO A 93 3.96 23.70 0.89
N PHE A 94 4.22 22.42 0.57
CA PHE A 94 3.22 21.37 0.69
C PHE A 94 2.81 21.18 2.16
N SER A 95 3.79 21.01 3.05
CA SER A 95 3.55 20.79 4.48
C SER A 95 2.84 21.98 5.12
N ALA A 96 3.31 23.21 4.85
CA ALA A 96 2.69 24.42 5.37
C ALA A 96 1.24 24.57 4.91
N CYS A 97 0.95 24.37 3.62
CA CYS A 97 -0.42 24.44 3.10
C CYS A 97 -1.30 23.32 3.66
N PHE A 98 -0.78 22.08 3.77
CA PHE A 98 -1.50 20.95 4.33
C PHE A 98 -1.88 21.19 5.80
N ILE A 99 -0.93 21.67 6.62
CA ILE A 99 -1.15 22.05 8.02
C ILE A 99 -2.19 23.17 8.10
N LYS A 100 -2.08 24.20 7.24
CA LYS A 100 -3.03 25.32 7.18
C LYS A 100 -4.46 24.83 6.95
N LEU A 101 -4.70 24.03 5.91
CA LEU A 101 -6.03 23.50 5.57
C LEU A 101 -6.56 22.54 6.65
N THR A 102 -5.69 21.72 7.23
CA THR A 102 -6.03 20.85 8.38
C THR A 102 -6.48 21.70 9.59
N ASN A 103 -5.78 22.80 9.87
CA ASN A 103 -6.11 23.70 10.98
C ASN A 103 -7.43 24.46 10.78
N MET A 104 -7.88 24.61 9.53
CA MET A 104 -9.22 25.09 9.19
C MET A 104 -10.32 24.01 9.35
N GLY A 105 -9.93 22.80 9.75
CA GLY A 105 -10.81 21.66 9.92
C GLY A 105 -11.10 20.91 8.62
N GLY A 106 -10.17 20.92 7.67
CA GLY A 106 -10.24 20.09 6.47
C GLY A 106 -9.95 18.62 6.79
N ILE A 107 -10.70 17.73 6.15
CA ILE A 107 -10.61 16.29 6.31
C ILE A 107 -10.25 15.66 4.96
N LEU A 108 -9.35 14.68 4.97
CA LEU A 108 -9.07 13.88 3.79
C LEU A 108 -10.29 13.03 3.43
N ASN A 109 -10.59 12.93 2.15
CA ASN A 109 -11.66 12.05 1.69
C ASN A 109 -11.30 10.54 1.79
N ASP A 110 -10.03 10.23 2.03
CA ASP A 110 -9.50 8.88 2.28
C ASP A 110 -8.18 9.01 3.06
N ASP A 111 -8.10 8.44 4.26
CA ASP A 111 -6.91 8.48 5.12
C ASP A 111 -5.69 7.81 4.46
N MET A 112 -5.91 6.89 3.50
CA MET A 112 -4.84 6.32 2.66
C MET A 112 -4.02 7.39 1.92
N LYS A 113 -4.58 8.59 1.71
CA LYS A 113 -3.88 9.71 1.09
C LYS A 113 -2.72 10.23 1.91
N LEU A 114 -2.71 10.02 3.23
CA LEU A 114 -1.56 10.33 4.08
C LEU A 114 -0.31 9.58 3.61
N ILE A 115 -0.49 8.30 3.26
CA ILE A 115 0.60 7.40 2.87
C ILE A 115 0.89 7.51 1.37
N SER A 116 -0.13 7.36 0.53
CA SER A 116 0.03 7.32 -0.93
C SER A 116 0.54 8.63 -1.53
N ARG A 117 0.35 9.77 -0.86
CA ARG A 117 0.92 11.07 -1.28
C ARG A 117 2.25 11.41 -0.60
N ASN A 118 2.79 10.50 0.21
CA ASN A 118 4.01 10.69 0.99
C ASN A 118 3.99 12.03 1.75
N VAL A 119 2.94 12.23 2.56
CA VAL A 119 2.78 13.46 3.36
C VAL A 119 3.95 13.57 4.33
N PRO A 120 4.69 14.69 4.37
CA PRO A 120 5.82 14.86 5.27
C PRO A 120 5.42 14.73 6.75
N SER A 121 6.31 14.21 7.59
CA SER A 121 6.01 13.79 8.96
C SER A 121 5.36 14.88 9.81
N GLU A 122 5.81 16.14 9.72
CA GLU A 122 5.21 17.26 10.47
C GLU A 122 3.73 17.45 10.12
N ALA A 123 3.41 17.46 8.81
CA ALA A 123 2.05 17.60 8.33
C ALA A 123 1.18 16.37 8.66
N PHE A 124 1.77 15.18 8.57
CA PHE A 124 1.13 13.93 8.98
C PHE A 124 0.73 13.97 10.46
N PHE A 125 1.67 14.25 11.36
CA PHE A 125 1.41 14.27 12.81
C PHE A 125 0.48 15.39 13.22
N ASN A 126 0.52 16.56 12.57
CA ASN A 126 -0.49 17.59 12.77
C ASN A 126 -1.90 17.10 12.42
N TYR A 127 -2.05 16.33 11.35
CA TYR A 127 -3.34 15.79 10.92
C TYR A 127 -3.88 14.71 11.84
N VAL A 128 -3.07 13.71 12.21
CA VAL A 128 -3.53 12.62 13.10
C VAL A 128 -3.81 13.11 14.53
N ASN A 129 -3.21 14.23 14.96
CA ASN A 129 -3.51 14.85 16.26
C ASN A 129 -4.87 15.58 16.28
N LYS A 130 -5.42 15.93 15.11
CA LYS A 130 -6.63 16.73 14.96
C LYS A 130 -7.82 15.95 14.46
N ASN A 131 -7.57 14.84 13.78
CA ASN A 131 -8.57 14.01 13.14
C ASN A 131 -8.43 12.59 13.64
N ASP A 132 -9.56 11.90 13.78
CA ASP A 132 -9.59 10.49 14.14
C ASP A 132 -9.28 9.65 12.89
N VAL A 133 -8.02 9.27 12.74
CA VAL A 133 -7.52 8.53 11.57
C VAL A 133 -7.70 7.05 11.75
N ILE A 134 -8.37 6.42 10.79
CA ILE A 134 -8.63 4.99 10.81
C ILE A 134 -7.48 4.27 10.10
N VAL A 135 -6.74 3.45 10.84
CA VAL A 135 -5.68 2.61 10.28
C VAL A 135 -6.24 1.20 10.03
N ASN A 136 -6.21 0.78 8.77
CA ASN A 136 -6.66 -0.55 8.35
C ASN A 136 -5.55 -1.30 7.59
N ASP A 137 -5.83 -2.55 7.21
CA ASP A 137 -4.93 -3.45 6.49
C ASP A 137 -4.36 -2.84 5.20
N ARG A 138 -5.15 -2.00 4.51
CA ARG A 138 -4.72 -1.30 3.29
C ARG A 138 -3.68 -0.22 3.61
N MET A 139 -3.87 0.52 4.70
CA MET A 139 -2.96 1.61 5.11
C MET A 139 -1.60 1.07 5.49
N ILE A 140 -1.57 -0.01 6.27
CA ILE A 140 -0.32 -0.69 6.63
C ILE A 140 0.36 -1.32 5.42
N SER A 141 -0.41 -1.95 4.51
CA SER A 141 0.11 -2.51 3.24
C SER A 141 0.82 -1.46 2.39
N CYS A 142 0.33 -0.21 2.40
CA CYS A 142 1.00 0.88 1.71
C CYS A 142 2.14 1.50 2.52
N ALA A 143 2.09 1.50 3.85
CA ALA A 143 3.10 2.17 4.67
C ALA A 143 4.43 1.39 4.70
N ILE A 144 4.37 0.06 4.82
CA ILE A 144 5.56 -0.77 5.04
C ILE A 144 6.54 -0.76 3.86
N PRO A 145 6.15 -1.06 2.61
CA PRO A 145 7.10 -1.16 1.49
C PRO A 145 7.59 0.20 0.98
N TYR A 146 7.01 1.32 1.43
CA TYR A 146 7.39 2.66 0.97
C TYR A 146 8.69 3.12 1.67
N TYR A 147 9.83 2.71 1.11
CA TYR A 147 11.17 3.06 1.59
C TYR A 147 11.46 4.57 1.71
N HIS A 148 10.73 5.41 0.96
CA HIS A 148 10.82 6.87 1.04
C HIS A 148 10.01 7.49 2.19
N LEU A 149 9.17 6.70 2.86
CA LEU A 149 8.37 7.17 3.98
C LEU A 149 9.25 7.28 5.22
N CYS A 150 9.09 8.37 5.96
CA CYS A 150 9.78 8.57 7.23
C CYS A 150 9.50 7.41 8.19
N GLU A 151 10.52 6.96 8.91
CA GLU A 151 10.43 5.85 9.87
C GLU A 151 9.36 6.10 10.93
N ASP A 152 9.31 7.31 11.50
CA ASP A 152 8.33 7.69 12.52
C ASP A 152 6.88 7.52 12.04
N VAL A 153 6.60 7.82 10.77
CA VAL A 153 5.25 7.65 10.18
C VAL A 153 4.93 6.16 10.03
N ARG A 154 5.89 5.36 9.57
CA ARG A 154 5.72 3.90 9.44
C ARG A 154 5.48 3.25 10.80
N ASP A 155 6.28 3.62 11.80
CA ASP A 155 6.14 3.11 13.16
C ASP A 155 4.78 3.48 13.76
N TRP A 156 4.34 4.73 13.60
CA TRP A 156 3.02 5.14 14.08
C TRP A 156 1.88 4.36 13.41
N VAL A 157 1.93 4.17 12.08
CA VAL A 157 0.91 3.40 11.34
C VAL A 157 0.90 1.95 11.83
N TYR A 158 2.08 1.34 11.97
CA TYR A 158 2.19 -0.01 12.50
C TYR A 158 1.62 -0.11 13.93
N GLU A 159 2.02 0.78 14.85
CA GLU A 159 1.59 0.75 16.25
C GLU A 159 0.08 0.91 16.39
N LYS A 160 -0.51 1.82 15.59
CA LYS A 160 -1.96 1.97 15.52
C LYS A 160 -2.64 0.69 15.05
N TRP A 161 -2.23 0.15 13.91
CA TRP A 161 -2.77 -1.11 13.39
C TRP A 161 -2.55 -2.29 14.36
N ALA A 162 -1.41 -2.32 15.05
CA ALA A 162 -1.07 -3.35 16.01
C ALA A 162 -1.97 -3.31 17.25
N GLY A 163 -2.41 -2.13 17.66
CA GLY A 163 -3.38 -1.93 18.74
C GLY A 163 -4.82 -2.28 18.37
N GLU A 164 -5.16 -2.33 17.08
CA GLU A 164 -6.49 -2.72 16.61
C GLU A 164 -6.67 -4.25 16.61
N LYS A 165 -7.92 -4.72 16.68
CA LYS A 165 -8.23 -6.13 16.43
C LYS A 165 -7.89 -6.46 14.98
N LEU A 166 -7.22 -7.58 14.73
CA LEU A 166 -6.94 -8.01 13.36
C LEU A 166 -8.24 -8.17 12.57
N GLY A 167 -8.21 -7.69 11.32
CA GLY A 167 -9.26 -7.97 10.35
C GLY A 167 -9.38 -9.48 10.11
N SER A 168 -10.58 -9.95 9.81
CA SER A 168 -10.84 -11.38 9.58
C SER A 168 -10.45 -11.86 8.17
N ASP A 169 -9.97 -10.98 7.29
CA ASP A 169 -9.63 -11.32 5.92
C ASP A 169 -8.17 -11.79 5.81
N ILE A 170 -7.98 -13.11 5.75
CA ILE A 170 -6.67 -13.74 5.63
C ILE A 170 -5.94 -13.33 4.33
N GLU A 171 -6.66 -12.92 3.27
CA GLU A 171 -6.03 -12.44 2.04
C GLU A 171 -5.28 -11.12 2.25
N SER A 172 -5.93 -10.15 2.87
CA SER A 172 -5.29 -8.88 3.24
C SER A 172 -4.09 -9.09 4.15
N LEU A 173 -4.18 -10.01 5.11
CA LEU A 173 -3.08 -10.36 6.01
C LEU A 173 -1.89 -10.96 5.24
N CYS A 174 -2.12 -11.97 4.41
CA CYS A 174 -1.10 -12.56 3.56
C CYS A 174 -0.40 -11.53 2.66
N GLN A 175 -1.16 -10.56 2.12
CA GLN A 175 -0.60 -9.46 1.32
C GLN A 175 0.30 -8.54 2.16
N ILE A 176 -0.09 -8.18 3.38
CA ILE A 176 0.74 -7.37 4.30
C ILE A 176 2.08 -8.06 4.54
N VAL A 177 2.07 -9.36 4.83
CA VAL A 177 3.30 -10.12 5.08
C VAL A 177 4.17 -10.19 3.84
N GLN A 178 3.57 -10.43 2.67
CA GLN A 178 4.30 -10.44 1.41
C GLN A 178 4.97 -9.07 1.15
N LEU A 179 4.31 -7.96 1.48
CA LEU A 179 4.88 -6.62 1.31
C LEU A 179 5.97 -6.33 2.34
N ALA A 180 5.78 -6.73 3.60
CA ALA A 180 6.79 -6.61 4.66
C ALA A 180 8.03 -7.48 4.42
N HIS A 181 7.87 -8.61 3.73
CA HIS A 181 8.99 -9.47 3.35
C HIS A 181 10.01 -8.78 2.45
N TYR A 182 9.53 -7.91 1.54
CA TYR A 182 10.36 -7.11 0.64
C TYR A 182 10.91 -5.84 1.30
N ASP A 183 10.52 -5.53 2.54
CA ASP A 183 11.17 -4.46 3.28
C ASP A 183 12.60 -4.88 3.65
N ASP A 184 13.53 -3.96 3.47
CA ASP A 184 14.94 -4.18 3.80
C ASP A 184 15.15 -4.30 5.32
N LYS A 185 14.17 -3.81 6.12
CA LYS A 185 14.16 -3.94 7.57
C LYS A 185 13.35 -5.15 8.02
N LYS A 186 14.03 -6.16 8.58
CA LYS A 186 13.38 -7.35 9.15
C LYS A 186 12.37 -7.04 10.27
N THR A 187 12.52 -5.90 10.94
CA THR A 187 11.73 -5.54 12.13
C THR A 187 10.22 -5.56 11.92
N TYR A 188 9.70 -5.10 10.78
CA TYR A 188 8.25 -5.08 10.56
C TYR A 188 7.68 -6.46 10.23
N LEU A 189 8.42 -7.28 9.48
CA LEU A 189 8.03 -8.65 9.20
C LEU A 189 7.81 -9.41 10.51
N ASP A 190 8.78 -9.39 11.42
CA ASP A 190 8.72 -10.10 12.69
C ASP A 190 7.55 -9.62 13.56
N LYS A 191 7.38 -8.30 13.63
CA LYS A 191 6.28 -7.63 14.33
C LYS A 191 4.89 -7.98 13.78
N ILE A 192 4.76 -8.16 12.47
CA ILE A 192 3.49 -8.53 11.82
C ILE A 192 3.20 -10.01 12.04
N MET A 193 4.20 -10.87 11.85
CA MET A 193 4.07 -12.31 12.07
C MET A 193 3.69 -12.62 13.51
N GLN A 194 4.28 -11.92 14.49
CA GLN A 194 3.89 -12.07 15.90
C GLN A 194 2.41 -11.79 16.12
N LYS A 195 1.88 -10.72 15.55
CA LYS A 195 0.45 -10.39 15.67
C LYS A 195 -0.43 -11.44 15.00
N MET A 196 0.02 -12.04 13.89
CA MET A 196 -0.71 -13.12 13.22
C MET A 196 -0.74 -14.41 14.02
N PHE A 197 0.34 -14.78 14.70
CA PHE A 197 0.35 -15.94 15.59
C PHE A 197 -0.73 -15.86 16.66
N ASP A 198 -1.00 -14.65 17.15
CA ASP A 198 -2.01 -14.45 18.18
C ASP A 198 -3.46 -14.59 17.66
N HIS A 199 -3.68 -14.69 16.33
CA HIS A 199 -5.01 -14.56 15.71
C HIS A 199 -5.35 -15.55 14.58
N VAL A 200 -4.36 -16.23 13.99
CA VAL A 200 -4.57 -17.19 12.90
C VAL A 200 -4.32 -18.60 13.40
N ASP A 201 -5.27 -19.51 13.18
CA ASP A 201 -5.21 -20.90 13.67
C ASP A 201 -4.05 -21.72 13.05
N ASP A 202 -3.66 -21.40 11.81
CA ASP A 202 -2.50 -22.01 11.16
C ASP A 202 -1.74 -20.97 10.32
N ILE A 203 -0.51 -20.66 10.75
CA ILE A 203 0.37 -19.75 10.02
C ILE A 203 0.81 -20.32 8.66
N GLY A 204 0.65 -21.62 8.44
CA GLY A 204 1.07 -22.32 7.24
C GLY A 204 0.48 -21.72 5.97
N ILE A 205 -0.75 -21.20 6.03
CA ILE A 205 -1.38 -20.51 4.89
C ILE A 205 -0.64 -19.23 4.50
N VAL A 206 -0.19 -18.46 5.50
CA VAL A 206 0.57 -17.23 5.31
C VAL A 206 1.94 -17.54 4.73
N VAL A 207 2.62 -18.53 5.30
CA VAL A 207 3.94 -18.97 4.84
C VAL A 207 3.85 -19.50 3.40
N ALA A 208 2.91 -20.39 3.09
CA ALA A 208 2.70 -20.91 1.74
C ALA A 208 2.39 -19.79 0.73
N TYR A 209 1.57 -18.81 1.12
CA TYR A 209 1.25 -17.66 0.29
C TYR A 209 2.50 -16.85 -0.09
N VAL A 210 3.35 -16.56 0.89
CA VAL A 210 4.59 -15.79 0.67
C VAL A 210 5.59 -16.61 -0.14
N ILE A 211 5.77 -17.91 0.18
CA ILE A 211 6.61 -18.82 -0.62
C ILE A 211 6.13 -18.82 -2.06
N ALA A 212 4.84 -18.99 -2.34
CA ALA A 212 4.36 -19.06 -3.72
C ALA A 212 4.56 -17.73 -4.48
N ASN A 213 4.27 -16.59 -3.84
CA ASN A 213 4.24 -15.28 -4.50
C ASN A 213 5.55 -14.46 -4.41
N CYS A 214 6.61 -14.93 -3.73
CA CYS A 214 7.87 -14.18 -3.71
C CYS A 214 8.59 -14.20 -5.08
N GLN A 215 9.18 -13.06 -5.47
CA GLN A 215 9.86 -12.84 -6.75
C GLN A 215 11.27 -13.45 -6.78
N TYR A 216 11.94 -13.51 -5.63
CA TYR A 216 13.28 -14.07 -5.46
C TYR A 216 13.20 -15.27 -4.53
N VAL A 217 13.69 -16.41 -5.02
CA VAL A 217 13.55 -17.65 -4.25
C VAL A 217 14.49 -17.67 -3.05
N ASP A 218 15.64 -17.02 -3.13
CA ASP A 218 16.62 -16.95 -2.02
C ASP A 218 16.17 -16.07 -0.84
N GLU A 219 15.05 -15.37 -0.98
CA GLU A 219 14.50 -14.54 0.09
C GLU A 219 13.55 -15.35 1.00
N THR A 220 13.16 -16.57 0.58
CA THR A 220 12.25 -17.46 1.33
C THR A 220 12.73 -17.83 2.73
N ASP A 221 14.04 -17.87 2.98
CA ASP A 221 14.63 -18.07 4.32
C ASP A 221 14.02 -17.13 5.38
N LYS A 222 13.70 -15.88 5.00
CA LYS A 222 13.11 -14.89 5.92
C LYS A 222 11.72 -15.30 6.41
N ILE A 223 10.91 -15.95 5.56
CA ILE A 223 9.55 -16.37 5.94
C ILE A 223 9.54 -17.77 6.54
N MET A 224 10.48 -18.63 6.15
CA MET A 224 10.53 -20.02 6.61
C MET A 224 10.82 -20.17 8.10
N ILE A 225 11.42 -19.18 8.76
CA ILE A 225 11.57 -19.19 10.23
C ILE A 225 10.22 -19.35 10.95
N TYR A 226 9.15 -18.81 10.35
CA TYR A 226 7.79 -18.84 10.88
C TYR A 226 7.04 -20.13 10.55
N ALA A 227 7.52 -20.92 9.59
CA ALA A 227 6.91 -22.19 9.23
C ALA A 227 6.92 -23.20 10.38
N SER A 228 7.89 -23.07 11.31
CA SER A 228 8.08 -23.97 12.45
C SER A 228 6.89 -24.03 13.41
N GLU A 229 6.04 -23.00 13.40
CA GLU A 229 4.82 -22.91 14.21
C GLU A 229 3.59 -23.49 13.48
N SER A 230 3.73 -23.95 12.23
CA SER A 230 2.65 -24.59 11.47
C SER A 230 2.64 -26.11 11.68
N ALA A 231 1.45 -26.71 11.71
CA ALA A 231 1.28 -28.15 11.66
C ALA A 231 1.80 -28.79 10.37
N ASP A 232 1.92 -27.98 9.30
CA ASP A 232 2.40 -28.39 7.98
C ASP A 232 3.89 -28.08 7.73
N TYR A 233 4.70 -27.87 8.78
CA TYR A 233 6.12 -27.48 8.65
C TYR A 233 6.92 -28.30 7.61
N ASP A 234 6.86 -29.63 7.69
CA ASP A 234 7.59 -30.50 6.76
C ASP A 234 7.10 -30.36 5.32
N ASN A 235 5.79 -30.15 5.14
CA ASN A 235 5.20 -29.89 3.83
C ASN A 235 5.64 -28.51 3.31
N LEU A 236 5.61 -27.47 4.13
CA LEU A 236 6.05 -26.12 3.76
C LEU A 236 7.53 -26.10 3.36
N ARG A 237 8.38 -26.83 4.09
CA ARG A 237 9.80 -26.99 3.75
C ARG A 237 9.98 -27.71 2.42
N LEU A 238 9.25 -28.79 2.18
CA LEU A 238 9.31 -29.48 0.89
C LEU A 238 8.78 -28.61 -0.26
N PHE A 239 7.75 -27.81 0.00
CA PHE A 239 7.19 -26.86 -0.97
C PHE A 239 8.22 -25.79 -1.36
N GLU A 240 8.96 -25.24 -0.40
CA GLU A 240 10.09 -24.34 -0.66
C GLU A 240 11.16 -25.02 -1.54
N ILE A 241 11.58 -26.24 -1.21
CA ILE A 241 12.58 -26.98 -1.98
C ILE A 241 12.09 -27.21 -3.42
N ILE A 242 10.81 -27.58 -3.61
CA ILE A 242 10.19 -27.76 -4.92
C ILE A 242 10.18 -26.44 -5.71
N LYS A 243 9.85 -25.31 -5.07
CA LYS A 243 9.89 -23.99 -5.71
C LYS A 243 11.32 -23.65 -6.18
N HIS A 244 12.31 -23.89 -5.34
CA HIS A 244 13.73 -23.70 -5.66
C HIS A 244 14.20 -24.61 -6.80
N PHE A 245 13.74 -25.87 -6.84
CA PHE A 245 14.00 -26.78 -7.94
C PHE A 245 13.40 -26.26 -9.25
N TRP A 246 12.14 -25.83 -9.22
CA TRP A 246 11.45 -25.29 -10.39
C TRP A 246 12.16 -24.05 -10.95
N ALA A 247 12.48 -23.07 -10.11
CA ALA A 247 13.15 -21.83 -10.53
C ALA A 247 14.52 -22.06 -11.18
N ASN A 248 15.28 -23.06 -10.72
CA ASN A 248 16.57 -23.44 -11.32
C ASN A 248 16.43 -23.99 -12.75
N ASN A 249 15.29 -24.61 -13.06
CA ASN A 249 15.04 -25.23 -14.36
C ASN A 249 14.21 -24.33 -15.30
N GLU A 250 13.63 -23.24 -14.79
CA GLU A 250 12.77 -22.30 -15.52
C GLU A 250 13.11 -20.83 -15.17
N PRO A 251 14.34 -20.35 -15.50
CA PRO A 251 14.89 -19.10 -14.99
C PRO A 251 14.17 -17.82 -15.49
N ASP A 252 13.33 -17.94 -16.51
CA ASP A 252 12.62 -16.79 -17.10
C ASP A 252 11.46 -16.27 -16.21
N ARG A 253 11.09 -17.00 -15.14
CA ARG A 253 9.96 -16.64 -14.26
C ARG A 253 10.32 -16.28 -12.82
N LEU A 254 11.43 -16.80 -12.28
CA LEU A 254 11.90 -16.51 -10.93
C LEU A 254 13.40 -16.33 -10.93
N ARG A 255 13.89 -15.28 -10.26
CA ARG A 255 15.33 -15.04 -10.14
C ARG A 255 15.88 -15.82 -8.95
N ASN A 256 16.81 -16.73 -9.21
CA ASN A 256 17.60 -17.43 -8.21
C ASN A 256 19.07 -16.97 -8.29
N LYS A 257 19.56 -16.31 -7.24
CA LYS A 257 20.95 -15.88 -7.07
C LYS A 257 21.82 -16.97 -6.43
N ASN A 258 21.23 -17.96 -5.77
CA ASN A 258 21.91 -19.08 -5.12
C ASN A 258 21.42 -20.45 -5.64
N ALA A 259 21.88 -20.82 -6.83
CA ALA A 259 21.52 -22.10 -7.47
C ALA A 259 21.89 -23.34 -6.62
N ASN A 260 22.84 -23.22 -5.69
CA ASN A 260 23.37 -24.31 -4.86
C ASN A 260 22.53 -24.62 -3.62
N LEU A 261 21.54 -23.79 -3.27
CA LEU A 261 20.64 -24.07 -2.15
C LEU A 261 19.90 -25.40 -2.39
N PHE A 262 19.79 -26.26 -1.37
CA PHE A 262 19.12 -27.57 -1.45
C PHE A 262 19.67 -28.53 -2.51
N GLY A 263 20.99 -28.51 -2.79
CA GLY A 263 21.59 -29.30 -3.87
C GLY A 263 21.24 -30.79 -3.83
N THR A 264 21.44 -31.45 -2.69
CA THR A 264 21.13 -32.88 -2.53
C THR A 264 19.63 -33.16 -2.64
N GLU A 265 18.80 -32.31 -2.06
CA GLU A 265 17.35 -32.47 -2.10
C GLU A 265 16.81 -32.30 -3.52
N LYS A 266 17.33 -31.32 -4.27
CA LYS A 266 17.00 -31.08 -5.69
C LYS A 266 17.43 -32.25 -6.58
N GLU A 267 18.59 -32.84 -6.35
CA GLU A 267 19.03 -34.05 -7.06
C GLU A 267 18.07 -35.23 -6.79
N LYS A 268 17.63 -35.39 -5.54
CA LYS A 268 16.63 -36.40 -5.19
C LYS A 268 15.30 -36.16 -5.89
N ILE A 269 14.82 -34.91 -5.94
CA ILE A 269 13.60 -34.56 -6.70
C ILE A 269 13.77 -34.91 -8.19
N ASN A 270 14.88 -34.50 -8.81
CA ASN A 270 15.15 -34.76 -10.23
C ASN A 270 15.19 -36.26 -10.55
N LYS A 271 15.80 -37.06 -9.67
CA LYS A 271 15.81 -38.51 -9.81
C LYS A 271 14.39 -39.08 -9.71
N LEU A 272 13.66 -38.69 -8.66
CA LEU A 272 12.31 -39.18 -8.39
C LEU A 272 11.36 -38.91 -9.55
N ILE A 273 11.32 -37.69 -10.09
CA ILE A 273 10.42 -37.34 -11.20
C ILE A 273 10.82 -37.96 -12.56
N LYS A 274 12.06 -38.46 -12.69
CA LYS A 274 12.51 -39.19 -13.88
C LYS A 274 12.19 -40.68 -13.81
N GLU A 275 12.12 -41.22 -12.60
CA GLU A 275 11.97 -42.65 -12.35
C GLU A 275 10.53 -43.04 -12.00
N ASP A 276 9.69 -42.09 -11.55
CA ASP A 276 8.30 -42.32 -11.14
C ASP A 276 7.32 -41.35 -11.85
N GLU A 277 6.45 -41.90 -12.69
CA GLU A 277 5.43 -41.13 -13.44
C GLU A 277 4.40 -40.46 -12.51
N GLY A 278 4.09 -41.08 -11.37
CA GLY A 278 3.17 -40.53 -10.37
C GLY A 278 3.79 -39.31 -9.67
N ALA A 279 5.06 -39.39 -9.30
CA ALA A 279 5.81 -38.27 -8.74
C ALA A 279 5.89 -37.10 -9.72
N LEU A 280 6.19 -37.37 -11.00
CA LEU A 280 6.19 -36.35 -12.05
C LEU A 280 4.82 -35.67 -12.17
N HIS A 281 3.74 -36.45 -12.18
CA HIS A 281 2.39 -35.90 -12.27
C HIS A 281 2.03 -35.01 -11.06
N ILE A 282 2.41 -35.40 -9.85
CA ILE A 282 2.18 -34.59 -8.65
C ILE A 282 3.02 -33.30 -8.71
N TYR A 283 4.29 -33.38 -9.09
CA TYR A 283 5.16 -32.22 -9.27
C TYR A 283 4.61 -31.22 -10.29
N GLU A 284 4.13 -31.68 -11.44
CA GLU A 284 3.53 -30.78 -12.45
C GLU A 284 2.27 -30.08 -11.93
N ASN A 285 1.46 -30.72 -11.07
CA ASN A 285 0.34 -30.05 -10.42
C ASN A 285 0.80 -28.93 -9.47
N ILE A 286 1.85 -29.17 -8.68
CA ILE A 286 2.45 -28.14 -7.79
C ILE A 286 3.00 -26.98 -8.64
N LYS A 287 3.69 -27.30 -9.74
CA LYS A 287 4.24 -26.33 -10.69
C LYS A 287 3.15 -25.44 -11.29
N ILE A 288 2.01 -25.99 -11.70
CA ILE A 288 0.90 -25.17 -12.25
C ILE A 288 0.44 -24.09 -11.25
N ILE A 289 0.39 -24.44 -9.95
CA ILE A 289 0.03 -23.49 -8.90
C ILE A 289 1.12 -22.41 -8.75
N LEU A 290 2.40 -22.80 -8.76
CA LEU A 290 3.53 -21.86 -8.72
C LEU A 290 3.61 -20.96 -9.98
N MET A 291 3.05 -21.41 -11.11
CA MET A 291 3.00 -20.65 -12.37
C MET A 291 1.90 -19.59 -12.41
N LYS A 292 0.88 -19.69 -11.55
CA LYS A 292 -0.21 -18.71 -11.43
C LYS A 292 -0.04 -17.87 -10.15
N LYS A 293 -0.75 -16.74 -10.07
CA LYS A 293 -0.83 -16.00 -8.80
C LYS A 293 -1.56 -16.91 -7.78
N PHE A 294 -0.87 -17.30 -6.72
CA PHE A 294 -1.43 -18.21 -5.72
C PHE A 294 -2.56 -17.51 -4.97
N ALA A 295 -3.75 -18.11 -4.99
CA ALA A 295 -4.89 -17.70 -4.21
C ALA A 295 -4.97 -18.51 -2.92
N ILE A 296 -5.51 -17.93 -1.86
CA ILE A 296 -5.65 -18.61 -0.56
C ILE A 296 -6.50 -19.87 -0.65
N ASP A 297 -7.52 -19.88 -1.51
CA ASP A 297 -8.35 -21.06 -1.78
C ASP A 297 -7.55 -22.23 -2.37
N ASP A 298 -6.37 -21.98 -2.95
CA ASP A 298 -5.47 -23.03 -3.44
C ASP A 298 -4.70 -23.72 -2.30
N TYR A 299 -4.71 -23.20 -1.06
CA TYR A 299 -3.88 -23.69 0.06
C TYR A 299 -4.06 -25.18 0.34
N ASN A 300 -5.29 -25.61 0.59
CA ASN A 300 -5.58 -27.01 0.89
C ASN A 300 -5.22 -27.91 -0.29
N PHE A 301 -5.42 -27.44 -1.53
CA PHE A 301 -5.03 -28.21 -2.70
C PHE A 301 -3.51 -28.37 -2.79
N ILE A 302 -2.75 -27.28 -2.64
CA ILE A 302 -1.30 -27.31 -2.77
C ILE A 302 -0.67 -28.13 -1.65
N MET A 303 -1.11 -27.98 -0.39
CA MET A 303 -0.57 -28.74 0.73
C MET A 303 -0.87 -30.22 0.61
N ASN A 304 -2.06 -30.60 0.10
CA ASN A 304 -2.35 -31.99 -0.22
C ASN A 304 -1.42 -32.56 -1.30
N LYS A 305 -1.13 -31.80 -2.37
CA LYS A 305 -0.19 -32.25 -3.41
C LYS A 305 1.23 -32.37 -2.87
N VAL A 306 1.66 -31.44 -2.02
CA VAL A 306 2.97 -31.49 -1.38
C VAL A 306 3.06 -32.69 -0.44
N ALA A 307 2.03 -32.97 0.36
CA ALA A 307 1.98 -34.15 1.23
C ALA A 307 2.03 -35.47 0.44
N MET A 308 1.32 -35.56 -0.69
CA MET A 308 1.43 -36.71 -1.59
C MET A 308 2.84 -36.87 -2.15
N PHE A 309 3.48 -35.77 -2.55
CA PHE A 309 4.87 -35.79 -3.02
C PHE A 309 5.85 -36.17 -1.90
N ALA A 310 5.61 -35.69 -0.67
CA ALA A 310 6.40 -36.01 0.51
C ALA A 310 6.44 -37.51 0.80
N ASN A 311 5.30 -38.20 0.68
CA ASN A 311 5.22 -39.65 0.86
C ASN A 311 6.13 -40.42 -0.11
N LEU A 312 6.28 -39.94 -1.34
CA LEU A 312 7.20 -40.53 -2.34
C LEU A 312 8.64 -40.09 -2.09
N TYR A 313 8.83 -38.84 -1.68
CA TYR A 313 10.13 -38.24 -1.45
C TYR A 313 10.85 -38.83 -0.22
N TYR A 314 10.12 -39.21 0.83
CA TYR A 314 10.70 -39.75 2.07
C TYR A 314 10.65 -41.28 2.20
N ALA A 315 9.98 -41.98 1.28
CA ALA A 315 10.05 -43.45 1.16
C ALA A 315 11.45 -43.93 0.76
#